data_AF-A0A957WU03-F1
#
_entry.id   AF-A0A957WU03-F1
#
_cell.length_a   1.000
_cell.length_b   1.000
_cell.length_c   1.000
_cell.angle_alpha   90.00
_cell.angle_beta   90.00
_cell.angle_gamma   90.00
#
_symmetry.space_group_name_H-M   'P 1'
#
loop_
_entity.id
_entity.type
_entity.pdbx_description
1 polymer ?
#
loop_
_entity_poly.entity_id
_entity_poly.type
_entity_poly.pdbx_seq_one_letter_code
_entity_poly.pdbx_strand_id
1 'polypeptide(L)'
;AIVALLKELRAAGKTVAVVHHDLQTVPEYFDWVTLLNVRRIASGPVAEVFTDENLRLTYGGRVAFLSRNGQSGAEQRAPFAVPATPAVTNVPTSSAAD
;
A
#
# COMPACT_ATOMS: atom_id res chain seq x y z
N ALA A 1 -11.87 -1.92 26.57
CA ALA A 1 -11.95 -1.13 27.82
C ALA A 1 -11.33 0.26 27.66
N ILE A 2 -10.04 0.40 27.31
CA ILE A 2 -9.38 1.72 27.24
C ILE A 2 -9.96 2.66 26.15
N VAL A 3 -10.36 2.12 25.00
CA VAL A 3 -10.93 2.92 23.90
C VAL A 3 -12.22 3.65 24.30
N ALA A 4 -13.06 3.03 25.12
CA ALA A 4 -14.30 3.66 25.61
C ALA A 4 -13.97 4.92 26.43
N LEU A 5 -12.99 4.83 27.33
CA LEU A 5 -12.51 5.97 28.10
C LEU A 5 -11.95 7.08 27.20
N LEU A 6 -11.21 6.74 26.14
CA LEU A 6 -10.68 7.74 25.19
C LEU A 6 -11.83 8.45 24.45
N LYS A 7 -12.89 7.72 24.08
CA LYS A 7 -14.10 8.29 23.46
C LYS A 7 -14.86 9.20 24.42
N GLU A 8 -14.96 8.84 25.71
CA GLU A 8 -15.57 9.67 26.75
C GLU A 8 -14.78 10.97 26.98
N LEU A 9 -13.45 10.91 27.07
CA LEU A 9 -12.60 12.08 27.22
C LEU A 9 -12.74 13.04 26.03
N ARG A 10 -12.80 12.49 24.81
CA ARG A 10 -13.09 13.26 23.59
C ARG A 10 -14.47 13.90 23.67
N ALA A 11 -15.51 13.15 24.06
CA ALA A 11 -16.87 13.67 24.20
C ALA A 11 -16.97 14.80 25.24
N ALA A 12 -16.12 14.78 26.27
CA ALA A 12 -15.96 15.86 27.24
C ALA A 12 -15.15 17.06 26.73
N GLY A 13 -14.84 17.14 25.42
CA GLY A 13 -14.12 18.25 24.80
C GLY A 13 -12.61 18.24 25.04
N LYS A 14 -12.04 17.13 25.52
CA LYS A 14 -10.59 17.01 25.73
C LYS A 14 -9.91 16.53 24.45
N THR A 15 -8.73 17.08 24.16
CA THR A 15 -7.88 16.57 23.08
C THR A 15 -7.12 15.34 23.59
N VAL A 16 -7.20 14.25 22.83
CA VAL A 16 -6.58 12.96 23.17
C VAL A 16 -5.63 12.57 22.04
N ALA A 17 -4.35 12.37 22.38
CA ALA A 17 -3.34 11.89 21.45
C ALA A 17 -2.96 10.44 21.81
N VAL A 18 -2.97 9.55 20.82
CA VAL A 18 -2.70 8.12 21.00
C VAL A 18 -1.70 7.66 19.95
N VAL A 19 -0.69 6.90 20.39
CA VAL A 19 0.18 6.16 19.49
C VAL A 19 -0.44 4.79 19.28
N HIS A 20 -0.94 4.54 18.07
CA HIS A 20 -1.58 3.29 17.71
C HIS A 20 -0.75 2.55 16.66
N HIS A 21 -0.61 1.23 16.81
CA HIS A 21 0.23 0.41 15.93
C HIS A 21 -0.60 -0.52 15.01
N ASP A 22 -1.87 -0.74 15.35
CA ASP A 22 -2.78 -1.56 14.55
C ASP A 22 -3.58 -0.68 13.58
N LEU A 23 -3.24 -0.78 12.30
CA LEU A 23 -3.83 0.01 11.24
C LEU A 23 -5.27 -0.40 10.91
N GLN A 24 -5.68 -1.64 11.19
CA GLN A 24 -7.02 -2.11 10.83
C GLN A 24 -8.12 -1.41 11.63
N THR A 25 -7.80 -1.03 12.86
CA THR A 25 -8.76 -0.43 13.80
C THR A 25 -8.71 1.10 13.83
N VAL A 26 -7.80 1.74 13.08
CA VAL A 26 -7.70 3.21 13.04
C VAL A 26 -9.02 3.87 12.60
N PRO A 27 -9.67 3.43 11.50
CA PRO A 27 -10.90 4.07 11.02
C PRO A 27 -12.10 3.93 11.98
N GLU A 28 -12.07 2.95 12.88
CA GLU A 28 -13.16 2.72 13.84
C GLU A 28 -13.07 3.62 15.09
N TYR A 29 -11.87 4.07 15.42
CA TYR A 29 -11.58 4.68 16.71
C TYR A 29 -11.14 6.15 16.65
N PHE A 30 -10.56 6.61 15.55
CA PHE A 30 -9.94 7.93 15.47
C PHE A 30 -10.54 8.77 14.34
N ASP A 31 -10.71 10.06 14.59
CA ASP A 31 -11.16 11.03 13.58
C ASP A 31 -10.00 11.57 12.75
N TRP A 32 -8.82 11.65 13.35
CA TRP A 32 -7.60 12.24 12.79
C TRP A 32 -6.42 11.29 12.96
N VAL A 33 -5.49 11.33 12.01
CA VAL A 33 -4.26 10.54 12.03
C VAL A 33 -3.07 11.39 11.63
N THR A 34 -1.92 11.11 12.24
CA THR A 34 -0.63 11.64 11.80
C THR A 34 0.28 10.46 11.51
N LEU A 35 0.73 10.36 10.25
CA LEU A 35 1.59 9.29 9.76
C LEU A 35 3.05 9.75 9.78
N LEU A 36 3.92 8.96 10.40
CA LEU A 36 5.32 9.30 10.66
C LEU A 36 6.26 8.20 10.19
N ASN A 37 7.33 8.58 9.49
CA ASN A 37 8.46 7.72 9.15
C ASN A 37 9.75 8.54 9.15
N VAL A 38 10.37 8.67 10.33
CA VAL A 38 11.47 9.62 10.64
C VAL A 38 11.08 11.10 10.48
N ARG A 39 10.21 11.41 9.52
CA ARG A 39 9.56 12.68 9.23
C ARG A 39 8.04 12.50 9.15
N ARG A 40 7.29 13.59 9.20
CA ARG A 40 5.86 13.59 8.91
C ARG A 40 5.61 13.26 7.44
N ILE A 41 4.81 12.22 7.19
CA ILE A 41 4.33 11.85 5.86
C ILE A 41 3.05 12.63 5.57
N ALA A 42 2.05 12.53 6.44
CA ALA A 42 0.78 13.25 6.31
C ALA A 42 0.10 13.41 7.69
N SER A 43 -0.80 14.38 7.82
CA SER A 43 -1.57 14.65 9.04
C SER A 43 -2.89 15.31 8.69
N GLY A 44 -4.00 14.79 9.21
CA GLY A 44 -5.33 15.24 8.84
C GLY A 44 -6.43 14.25 9.22
N PRO A 45 -7.66 14.47 8.73
CA PRO A 45 -8.78 13.54 8.92
C PRO A 45 -8.45 12.14 8.39
N VAL A 46 -8.90 11.10 9.10
CA VAL A 46 -8.65 9.71 8.68
C VAL A 46 -9.16 9.44 7.27
N ALA A 47 -10.34 9.97 6.91
CA ALA A 47 -10.94 9.80 5.59
C ALA A 47 -10.08 10.34 4.42
N GLU A 48 -9.19 11.29 4.69
CA GLU A 48 -8.35 11.95 3.67
C GLU A 48 -6.91 11.43 3.69
N VAL A 49 -6.40 11.12 4.88
CA VAL A 49 -4.97 10.81 5.07
C VAL A 49 -4.68 9.31 5.11
N PHE A 50 -5.64 8.49 5.52
CA PHE A 50 -5.45 7.05 5.71
C PHE A 50 -5.58 6.27 4.40
N THR A 51 -4.71 6.60 3.44
CA THR A 51 -4.67 6.02 2.09
C THR A 51 -3.56 4.99 1.95
N ASP A 52 -3.74 4.01 1.05
CA ASP A 52 -2.72 2.99 0.78
C ASP A 52 -1.35 3.57 0.40
N GLU A 53 -1.33 4.68 -0.35
CA GLU A 53 -0.12 5.39 -0.72
C GLU A 53 0.62 5.93 0.51
N ASN A 54 -0.09 6.69 1.37
CA ASN A 54 0.50 7.26 2.57
C ASN A 54 0.98 6.18 3.54
N LEU A 55 0.23 5.08 3.66
CA LEU A 55 0.63 3.95 4.51
C LEU A 55 1.89 3.25 3.98
N ARG A 56 2.02 3.07 2.66
CA ARG A 56 3.23 2.51 2.04
C ARG A 56 4.46 3.37 2.29
N LEU A 57 4.33 4.69 2.17
CA LEU A 57 5.40 5.66 2.47
C LEU A 57 5.80 5.65 3.96
N THR A 58 4.84 5.37 4.84
CA THR A 58 5.02 5.39 6.29
C THR A 58 5.68 4.11 6.81
N TYR A 59 5.29 2.93 6.32
CA TYR A 59 5.74 1.65 6.85
C TYR A 59 6.66 0.84 5.91
N GLY A 60 7.07 1.41 4.78
CA GLY A 60 8.13 0.86 3.93
C GLY A 60 7.75 -0.41 3.18
N GLY A 61 6.55 -0.46 2.59
CA GLY A 61 6.13 -1.57 1.70
C GLY A 61 5.69 -2.87 2.40
N ARG A 62 5.82 -3.00 3.73
CA ARG A 62 5.26 -4.14 4.50
C ARG A 62 3.74 -4.10 4.69
N VAL A 63 3.07 -3.07 4.18
CA VAL A 63 1.61 -2.85 4.27
C VAL A 63 0.79 -3.70 3.29
N ALA A 64 1.41 -4.69 2.62
CA ALA A 64 0.70 -5.65 1.76
C ALA A 64 -0.39 -6.48 2.51
N PHE A 65 -0.53 -6.31 3.83
CA PHE A 65 -1.55 -6.95 4.65
C PHE A 65 -2.88 -6.19 4.76
N LEU A 66 -2.95 -4.88 4.48
CA LEU A 66 -4.22 -4.15 4.58
C LEU A 66 -5.12 -4.33 3.36
N SER A 67 -4.54 -4.50 2.17
CA SER A 67 -5.30 -4.62 0.91
C SER A 67 -6.01 -5.97 0.71
N ARG A 68 -5.93 -6.91 1.66
CA ARG A 68 -6.49 -8.27 1.48
C ARG A 68 -7.95 -8.46 1.93
N ASN A 69 -8.57 -7.45 2.55
CA ASN A 69 -9.92 -7.59 3.13
C ASN A 69 -11.04 -6.88 2.36
N GLY A 70 -10.82 -6.51 1.10
CA GLY A 70 -11.90 -6.00 0.27
C GLY A 70 -11.52 -5.90 -1.18
N GLN A 71 -11.49 -7.03 -1.90
CA GLN A 71 -12.03 -7.25 -3.26
C GLN A 71 -11.71 -8.71 -3.68
N SER A 72 -12.74 -9.54 -3.79
CA SER A 72 -12.69 -10.74 -4.62
C SER A 72 -12.68 -10.30 -6.09
N GLY A 73 -11.61 -10.62 -6.81
CA GLY A 73 -11.51 -10.32 -8.24
C GLY A 73 -10.21 -10.88 -8.80
N ALA A 74 -10.32 -11.92 -9.61
CA ALA A 74 -9.20 -12.60 -10.24
C ALA A 74 -8.47 -11.70 -11.22
N GLU A 75 -7.16 -11.52 -11.05
CA GLU A 75 -6.24 -11.43 -12.18
C GLU A 75 -4.83 -11.83 -11.73
N GLN A 76 -4.48 -13.08 -12.01
CA GLN A 76 -3.13 -13.58 -11.87
C GLN A 76 -2.29 -13.03 -13.04
N ARG A 77 -1.67 -11.87 -12.86
CA ARG A 77 -0.64 -11.39 -13.79
C ARG A 77 0.65 -12.17 -13.55
N ALA A 78 1.03 -12.99 -14.53
CA ALA A 78 2.26 -13.78 -14.56
C ALA A 78 3.51 -12.91 -14.43
N PRO A 79 4.61 -13.40 -13.82
CA PRO A 79 5.84 -12.62 -13.70
C PRO A 79 6.56 -12.54 -15.06
N PHE A 80 7.00 -11.32 -15.38
CA PHE A 80 8.08 -10.92 -16.29
C PHE A 80 8.39 -11.91 -17.45
N ALA A 81 7.69 -11.76 -18.58
CA ALA A 81 8.10 -12.39 -19.83
C ALA A 81 9.37 -11.71 -20.36
N VAL A 82 10.45 -12.47 -20.49
CA VAL A 82 11.70 -12.04 -21.14
C VAL A 82 11.44 -11.98 -22.65
N PRO A 83 11.71 -10.86 -23.36
CA PRO A 83 11.54 -10.83 -24.81
C PRO A 83 12.57 -11.76 -25.47
N ALA A 84 12.10 -12.65 -26.33
CA ALA A 84 12.95 -13.52 -27.13
C ALA A 84 13.76 -12.70 -28.15
N THR A 85 15.08 -12.90 -28.15
CA THR A 85 16.01 -12.33 -29.14
C THR A 85 15.62 -12.83 -30.55
N PRO A 86 15.57 -11.96 -31.58
CA PRO A 86 15.29 -12.43 -32.94
C PRO A 86 16.44 -13.29 -33.45
N ALA A 87 16.10 -14.46 -33.99
CA ALA A 87 17.06 -15.37 -34.60
C ALA A 87 17.68 -14.75 -35.87
N VAL A 88 19.00 -14.72 -35.93
CA VAL A 88 19.75 -14.41 -37.16
C VAL A 88 19.44 -15.50 -38.19
N THR A 89 18.74 -15.15 -39.26
CA THR A 89 18.51 -16.04 -40.40
C THR A 89 19.78 -16.05 -41.26
N ASN A 90 20.53 -17.15 -41.23
CA ASN A 90 21.60 -17.38 -42.20
C ASN A 90 20.99 -17.64 -43.58
N VAL A 91 21.40 -16.85 -44.57
CA VAL A 91 21.08 -17.06 -45.99
C VAL A 91 22.03 -18.13 -46.54
N PRO A 92 21.55 -19.23 -47.14
CA PRO A 92 22.42 -20.14 -47.87
C PRO A 92 22.79 -19.53 -49.24
N THR A 93 24.07 -19.26 -49.47
CA THR A 93 24.59 -19.00 -50.81
C THR A 93 24.63 -20.30 -51.60
N SER A 94 23.69 -20.52 -52.51
CA SER A 94 23.84 -21.52 -53.57
C SER A 94 24.70 -20.91 -54.68
N SER A 95 25.93 -21.40 -54.84
CA SER A 95 26.66 -21.28 -56.10
C SER A 95 26.74 -22.69 -56.70
N ALA A 96 25.88 -22.93 -57.68
CA ALA A 96 25.98 -24.05 -58.60
C ALA A 96 26.66 -23.55 -59.88
N ALA A 97 27.48 -24.42 -60.48
CA ALA A 97 27.91 -24.54 -61.88
C ALA A 97 27.33 -23.48 -62.85
N ASP A 98 28.11 -22.80 -63.69
CA ASP A 98 29.14 -23.26 -64.65
C ASP A 98 30.18 -22.15 -64.93
#